data_AF-A0A3B6CG10-F1
#
_entry.id   AF-A0A3B6CG10-F1
#
_cell.length_a   1.000
_cell.length_b   1.000
_cell.length_c   1.000
_cell.angle_alpha   90.00
_cell.angle_beta   90.00
_cell.angle_gamma   90.00
#
_symmetry.space_group_name_H-M   'P 1'
#
loop_
_entity.id
_entity.type
_entity.pdbx_description
1 polymer ?
#
loop_
_entity_poly.entity_id
_entity_poly.type
_entity_poly.pdbx_seq_one_letter_code
_entity_poly.pdbx_strand_id
1 'polypeptide(L)'
;MPSSQNGRRGVSRMVRPSDRRRATMAVRVAAPSPAALVFALAVVLAVVSADGDSGHASFREASRVSVVGCVCVPSTVSLEGCACPPTPPPPPPPPACPPPPPSPPPPCPPPPPACPPPPPSPPPPCPPPPPACPPSPPPEPTPWDFENEKLRRLYPVIQAFKQTITSDPMNVTATWVGSKICDSSKGGSSYKGFYCDTPPDDANKTLTVASIDFNGFHLCAPTLAGFIDAFPDLALFHANSNNFSGVLPDLTSLRYFYELDLSNNAFSGAFPAAVPPLGRLAFLDLRFNGFAGEVPPSVFGISVEALFLNNNAFTGVIPESTFGTSRAEYIVVANNRFTGPIPRTIFNASGTLSEILFLNNDLSGCLPYEIGLVEGLTVFDAGGNEIRGPIPLSFGCLADVEELNLARNQLYGHVPDVLCLLAKTGKLTNLSLSDNYFHSVGYHCMELVRSRVLDVRRNCILGFPGQRPHIECAMFYADPTKHCPFIPHIPCDLPGFKPHATAALPAGESAVHGYGEDGSVALGKLPTSG
;
A
#
# COMPACT_ATOMS: atom_id res chain seq x y z
N MET A 1 -12.44 79.50 -3.33
CA MET A 1 -11.71 78.55 -4.19
C MET A 1 -10.32 79.12 -4.45
N PRO A 2 -9.22 78.34 -4.45
CA PRO A 2 -9.06 76.99 -3.88
C PRO A 2 -7.79 76.89 -2.96
N SER A 3 -7.75 75.97 -1.98
CA SER A 3 -7.00 74.69 -1.95
C SER A 3 -5.58 74.72 -1.38
N SER A 4 -5.27 73.75 -0.51
CA SER A 4 -4.00 73.63 0.23
C SER A 4 -3.16 72.42 -0.18
N GLN A 5 -1.86 72.54 0.14
CA GLN A 5 -0.71 71.64 0.09
C GLN A 5 -0.95 70.11 0.11
N ASN A 6 -0.02 69.38 -0.51
CA ASN A 6 0.38 68.05 -0.02
C ASN A 6 1.90 67.81 -0.22
N GLY A 7 2.54 67.16 0.76
CA GLY A 7 4.01 67.12 0.90
C GLY A 7 4.63 65.73 0.68
N ARG A 8 5.88 65.70 0.19
CA ARG A 8 6.67 64.47 -0.04
C ARG A 8 7.08 63.78 1.27
N ARG A 9 6.95 62.45 1.33
CA ARG A 9 7.85 61.55 2.07
C ARG A 9 8.13 60.29 1.23
N GLY A 10 9.39 59.85 1.22
CA GLY A 10 9.78 58.60 0.57
C GLY A 10 9.35 57.38 1.39
N VAL A 11 9.01 56.28 0.71
CA VAL A 11 8.64 55.01 1.33
C VAL A 11 9.80 54.02 1.21
N SER A 12 10.11 53.35 2.32
CA SER A 12 11.25 52.43 2.42
C SER A 12 10.95 51.07 1.78
N ARG A 13 12.02 50.33 1.44
CA ARG A 13 11.98 48.90 1.06
C ARG A 13 11.18 48.11 2.11
N MET A 14 10.15 47.37 1.67
CA MET A 14 9.64 46.21 2.41
C MET A 14 10.15 44.92 1.78
N VAL A 15 10.76 44.10 2.63
CA VAL A 15 11.32 42.78 2.29
C VAL A 15 10.24 41.71 2.50
N ARG A 16 10.33 40.61 1.74
CA ARG A 16 9.43 39.44 1.87
C ARG A 16 9.40 38.91 3.31
N PRO A 17 8.25 38.47 3.84
CA PRO A 17 8.22 37.61 5.02
C PRO A 17 8.53 36.17 4.59
N SER A 18 9.81 35.80 4.64
CA SER A 18 10.25 34.41 4.77
C SER A 18 10.18 33.97 6.23
N ASP A 19 10.28 32.66 6.48
CA ASP A 19 10.44 32.01 7.80
C ASP A 19 9.31 32.21 8.83
N ARG A 20 8.23 31.44 8.70
CA ARG A 20 7.65 30.76 9.88
C ARG A 20 8.37 29.43 10.06
N ARG A 21 9.34 29.38 10.98
CA ARG A 21 9.98 28.12 11.38
C ARG A 21 8.94 27.18 11.97
N ARG A 22 8.74 26.00 11.37
CA ARG A 22 8.03 24.89 12.03
C ARG A 22 8.87 24.46 13.23
N ALA A 23 8.29 24.50 14.43
CA ALA A 23 8.87 23.86 15.60
C ALA A 23 8.46 22.38 15.61
N THR A 24 9.17 21.56 14.84
CA THR A 24 8.97 20.10 14.85
C THR A 24 9.54 19.51 16.13
N MET A 25 8.88 18.49 16.67
CA MET A 25 9.31 17.81 17.90
C MET A 25 10.58 16.99 17.61
N ALA A 26 11.74 17.53 17.99
CA ALA A 26 13.04 16.89 17.78
C ALA A 26 13.31 15.81 18.83
N VAL A 27 12.47 14.78 18.87
CA VAL A 27 12.63 13.62 19.76
C VAL A 27 13.97 12.97 19.43
N ARG A 28 14.86 12.86 20.43
CA ARG A 28 16.10 12.09 20.32
C ARG A 28 15.82 10.58 20.39
N VAL A 29 15.06 10.08 19.43
CA VAL A 29 15.23 8.70 18.97
C VAL A 29 16.66 8.60 18.42
N ALA A 30 17.28 7.41 18.50
CA ALA A 30 18.45 7.14 17.65
C ALA A 30 18.09 7.47 16.19
N ALA A 31 19.06 7.93 15.40
CA ALA A 31 18.81 8.40 14.04
C ALA A 31 17.88 7.44 13.27
N PRO A 32 16.91 7.95 12.49
CA PRO A 32 15.96 7.11 11.78
C PRO A 32 16.74 6.02 11.05
N SER A 33 16.41 4.76 11.34
CA SER A 33 17.01 3.64 10.63
C SER A 33 16.85 3.91 9.13
N PRO A 34 17.89 3.73 8.29
CA PRO A 34 17.82 4.01 6.86
C PRO A 34 16.70 3.23 6.14
N ALA A 35 16.08 2.26 6.82
CA ALA A 35 14.79 1.65 6.46
C ALA A 35 13.76 2.65 5.89
N ALA A 36 13.58 3.84 6.48
CA ALA A 36 12.60 4.83 6.00
C ALA A 36 12.81 5.23 4.52
N LEU A 37 14.08 5.36 4.09
CA LEU A 37 14.44 5.74 2.72
C LEU A 37 14.60 4.53 1.77
N VAL A 38 14.57 3.31 2.30
CA VAL A 38 14.62 2.06 1.52
C VAL A 38 13.20 1.63 1.09
N PHE A 39 12.15 2.30 1.57
CA PHE A 39 10.76 1.90 1.31
C PHE A 39 10.32 2.00 -0.15
N ALA A 40 10.80 2.94 -0.96
CA ALA A 40 10.43 3.02 -2.39
C ALA A 40 10.65 1.68 -3.14
N LEU A 41 11.87 1.13 -3.07
CA LEU A 41 12.16 -0.20 -3.64
C LEU A 41 11.46 -1.34 -2.89
N ALA A 42 11.31 -1.22 -1.57
CA ALA A 42 10.72 -2.28 -0.75
C ALA A 42 9.20 -2.39 -0.89
N VAL A 43 8.49 -1.30 -1.23
CA VAL A 43 7.05 -1.30 -1.49
C VAL A 43 6.74 -2.06 -2.78
N VAL A 44 7.50 -1.80 -3.86
CA VAL A 44 7.40 -2.61 -5.09
C VAL A 44 7.68 -4.08 -4.79
N LEU A 45 8.77 -4.41 -4.08
CA LEU A 45 9.12 -5.80 -3.74
C LEU A 45 8.10 -6.50 -2.80
N ALA A 46 7.55 -5.80 -1.81
CA ALA A 46 6.57 -6.36 -0.87
C ALA A 46 5.20 -6.58 -1.53
N VAL A 47 4.83 -5.73 -2.48
CA VAL A 47 3.60 -5.86 -3.27
C VAL A 47 3.75 -6.94 -4.37
N VAL A 48 4.94 -7.05 -4.99
CA VAL A 48 5.26 -8.11 -5.99
C VAL A 48 5.37 -9.50 -5.34
N SER A 49 5.72 -9.60 -4.04
CA SER A 49 5.80 -10.89 -3.35
C SER A 49 4.45 -11.64 -3.20
N ALA A 50 3.33 -11.05 -3.67
CA ALA A 50 2.04 -11.72 -3.79
C ALA A 50 1.83 -12.45 -5.12
N ASP A 51 2.59 -12.18 -6.18
CA ASP A 51 2.59 -12.96 -7.43
C ASP A 51 3.48 -14.21 -7.28
N GLY A 52 3.05 -15.09 -6.37
CA GLY A 52 3.64 -16.41 -6.12
C GLY A 52 2.73 -17.52 -6.65
N ASP A 53 3.19 -18.21 -7.68
CA ASP A 53 2.47 -19.30 -8.36
C ASP A 53 1.97 -20.39 -7.38
N SER A 54 0.81 -20.97 -7.69
CA SER A 54 0.08 -21.86 -6.78
C SER A 54 0.73 -23.26 -6.64
N GLY A 55 1.80 -23.34 -5.86
CA GLY A 55 2.58 -24.55 -5.61
C GLY A 55 2.82 -24.83 -4.12
N HIS A 56 2.35 -26.00 -3.66
CA HIS A 56 2.67 -26.54 -2.33
C HIS A 56 4.20 -26.64 -2.09
N ALA A 57 4.72 -25.95 -1.08
CA ALA A 57 6.02 -26.30 -0.49
C ALA A 57 6.07 -25.96 1.01
N SER A 58 6.26 -27.00 1.83
CA SER A 58 6.56 -26.86 3.27
C SER A 58 8.02 -26.44 3.45
N PHE A 59 8.27 -25.34 4.17
CA PHE A 59 9.62 -24.99 4.60
C PHE A 59 10.08 -25.93 5.73
N ARG A 60 11.07 -26.77 5.41
CA ARG A 60 11.99 -27.38 6.39
C ARG A 60 13.39 -26.83 6.15
N GLU A 61 14.10 -26.60 7.24
CA GLU A 61 15.53 -26.24 7.21
C GLU A 61 16.37 -27.32 6.53
N ALA A 62 17.37 -26.90 5.74
CA ALA A 62 18.57 -27.69 5.50
C ALA A 62 19.77 -26.77 5.22
N SER A 63 20.82 -26.94 6.03
CA SER A 63 22.11 -26.27 5.84
C SER A 63 23.07 -27.09 4.98
N ARG A 64 23.96 -26.37 4.27
CA ARG A 64 25.34 -26.76 3.87
C ARG A 64 25.60 -27.79 2.73
N VAL A 65 26.45 -27.32 1.79
CA VAL A 65 27.66 -28.02 1.22
C VAL A 65 27.38 -29.25 0.32
N SER A 66 27.78 -29.29 -0.96
CA SER A 66 29.17 -29.23 -1.44
C SER A 66 29.30 -29.11 -2.99
N VAL A 67 30.53 -28.93 -3.48
CA VAL A 67 30.89 -28.82 -4.92
C VAL A 67 31.55 -30.11 -5.45
N VAL A 68 30.91 -30.81 -6.41
CA VAL A 68 31.44 -31.71 -7.48
C VAL A 68 30.30 -31.86 -8.53
N GLY A 69 30.48 -31.99 -9.86
CA GLY A 69 31.66 -31.84 -10.73
C GLY A 69 31.47 -32.54 -12.10
N CYS A 70 32.06 -32.00 -13.17
CA CYS A 70 32.32 -32.58 -14.51
C CYS A 70 31.19 -33.25 -15.35
N VAL A 71 30.77 -32.52 -16.41
CA VAL A 71 30.81 -32.91 -17.84
C VAL A 71 30.50 -34.38 -18.26
N CYS A 72 29.49 -34.56 -19.12
CA CYS A 72 29.62 -35.24 -20.42
C CYS A 72 28.44 -34.95 -21.37
N VAL A 73 28.73 -34.85 -22.68
CA VAL A 73 27.77 -34.72 -23.79
C VAL A 73 28.02 -35.87 -24.78
N PRO A 74 26.97 -36.48 -25.34
CA PRO A 74 26.91 -36.69 -26.81
C PRO A 74 25.54 -36.25 -27.36
N SER A 75 25.44 -35.45 -28.42
CA SER A 75 25.69 -35.77 -29.84
C SER A 75 24.56 -36.54 -30.54
N THR A 76 23.66 -35.76 -31.16
CA THR A 76 23.10 -35.94 -32.52
C THR A 76 23.08 -37.33 -33.17
N VAL A 77 21.89 -37.83 -33.51
CA VAL A 77 21.60 -38.53 -34.80
C VAL A 77 20.19 -38.18 -35.27
N SER A 78 20.05 -37.74 -36.52
CA SER A 78 18.77 -37.71 -37.25
C SER A 78 18.67 -38.94 -38.14
N LEU A 79 17.50 -39.57 -38.21
CA LEU A 79 17.16 -40.54 -39.26
C LEU A 79 15.68 -40.36 -39.67
N GLU A 80 15.46 -40.25 -40.97
CA GLU A 80 14.13 -40.14 -41.59
C GLU A 80 13.42 -41.51 -41.68
N GLY A 81 12.10 -41.47 -41.83
CA GLY A 81 11.39 -42.40 -42.70
C GLY A 81 11.03 -43.78 -42.14
N CYS A 82 9.96 -43.86 -41.35
CA CYS A 82 9.08 -45.04 -41.29
C CYS A 82 7.62 -44.60 -41.14
N ALA A 83 6.80 -44.86 -42.16
CA ALA A 83 5.35 -44.60 -42.11
C ALA A 83 4.62 -45.82 -41.53
N CYS A 84 3.81 -45.60 -40.49
CA CYS A 84 2.94 -46.64 -39.93
C CYS A 84 1.60 -46.73 -40.70
N PRO A 85 1.06 -47.94 -40.92
CA PRO A 85 -0.25 -48.13 -41.55
C PRO A 85 -1.40 -47.68 -40.62
N PRO A 86 -2.59 -47.35 -41.16
CA PRO A 86 -3.72 -46.88 -40.36
C PRO A 86 -4.26 -47.97 -39.42
N THR A 87 -4.46 -47.60 -38.15
CA THR A 87 -5.07 -48.44 -37.13
C THR A 87 -6.56 -48.68 -37.38
N PRO A 88 -7.08 -49.91 -37.20
CA PRO A 88 -8.52 -50.17 -37.29
C PRO A 88 -9.30 -49.53 -36.13
N PRO A 89 -10.60 -49.23 -36.30
CA PRO A 89 -11.42 -48.60 -35.26
C PRO A 89 -11.67 -49.54 -34.07
N PRO A 90 -11.84 -49.00 -32.85
CA PRO A 90 -12.08 -49.81 -31.65
C PRO A 90 -13.50 -50.41 -31.63
N PRO A 91 -13.68 -51.61 -31.03
CA PRO A 91 -15.00 -52.20 -30.82
C PRO A 91 -15.81 -51.43 -29.76
N PRO A 92 -17.16 -51.53 -29.78
CA PRO A 92 -18.02 -50.85 -28.82
C PRO A 92 -17.86 -51.39 -27.39
N PRO A 93 -18.10 -50.56 -26.36
CA PRO A 93 -17.92 -50.96 -24.97
C PRO A 93 -18.96 -51.99 -24.50
N PRO A 94 -18.58 -52.94 -23.63
CA PRO A 94 -19.51 -53.85 -22.97
C PRO A 94 -20.39 -53.10 -21.93
N PRO A 95 -21.56 -53.64 -21.55
CA PRO A 95 -22.45 -53.02 -20.59
C PRO A 95 -21.84 -52.93 -19.19
N ALA A 96 -22.17 -51.87 -18.45
CA ALA A 96 -21.65 -51.61 -17.11
C ALA A 96 -22.10 -52.68 -16.09
N CYS A 97 -21.14 -53.23 -15.34
CA CYS A 97 -21.42 -54.06 -14.17
C CYS A 97 -21.81 -53.19 -12.96
N PRO A 98 -22.68 -53.68 -12.04
CA PRO A 98 -22.97 -52.99 -10.79
C PRO A 98 -21.75 -52.98 -9.85
N PRO A 99 -21.64 -52.01 -8.93
CA PRO A 99 -20.50 -51.89 -8.03
C PRO A 99 -20.43 -53.04 -7.01
N PRO A 100 -19.23 -53.48 -6.61
CA PRO A 100 -19.06 -54.49 -5.56
C PRO A 100 -19.36 -53.93 -4.16
N PRO A 101 -19.73 -54.78 -3.19
CA PRO A 101 -19.94 -54.37 -1.80
C PRO A 101 -18.62 -53.95 -1.11
N PRO A 102 -18.69 -53.10 -0.06
CA PRO A 102 -17.50 -52.61 0.65
C PRO A 102 -16.78 -53.72 1.43
N SER A 103 -15.44 -53.67 1.41
CA SER A 103 -14.54 -54.60 2.10
C SER A 103 -14.63 -54.44 3.64
N PRO A 104 -14.49 -55.54 4.42
CA PRO A 104 -14.41 -55.44 5.88
C PRO A 104 -13.06 -54.85 6.35
N PRO A 105 -13.02 -54.24 7.55
CA PRO A 105 -11.79 -53.68 8.13
C PRO A 105 -10.76 -54.77 8.52
N PRO A 106 -9.46 -54.44 8.55
CA PRO A 106 -8.40 -55.41 8.87
C PRO A 106 -8.41 -55.83 10.36
N PRO A 107 -7.96 -57.06 10.68
CA PRO A 107 -7.94 -57.56 12.06
C PRO A 107 -6.81 -56.95 12.91
N CYS A 108 -7.05 -56.84 14.21
CA CYS A 108 -6.08 -56.37 15.19
C CYS A 108 -4.86 -57.32 15.31
N PRO A 109 -3.65 -56.81 15.60
CA PRO A 109 -2.49 -57.65 15.89
C PRO A 109 -2.63 -58.38 17.23
N PRO A 110 -2.01 -59.56 17.41
CA PRO A 110 -2.05 -60.33 18.65
C PRO A 110 -1.24 -59.66 19.79
N PRO A 111 -1.59 -59.93 21.06
CA PRO A 111 -0.91 -59.33 22.20
C PRO A 111 0.53 -59.87 22.37
N PRO A 112 1.46 -59.06 22.90
CA PRO A 112 2.81 -59.50 23.23
C PRO A 112 2.82 -60.48 24.43
N PRO A 113 3.85 -61.34 24.55
CA PRO A 113 3.99 -62.27 25.68
C PRO A 113 4.22 -61.53 27.00
N ALA A 114 3.77 -62.15 28.10
CA ALA A 114 3.85 -61.57 29.44
C ALA A 114 5.31 -61.35 29.91
N CYS A 115 5.60 -60.14 30.40
CA CYS A 115 6.87 -59.83 31.06
C CYS A 115 7.00 -60.58 32.41
N PRO A 116 8.22 -60.95 32.84
CA PRO A 116 8.45 -61.49 34.18
C PRO A 116 8.17 -60.44 35.27
N PRO A 117 7.87 -60.87 36.52
CA PRO A 117 7.58 -59.94 37.61
C PRO A 117 8.80 -59.06 37.97
N PRO A 118 8.58 -57.79 38.35
CA PRO A 118 9.65 -56.89 38.71
C PRO A 118 10.32 -57.28 40.04
N PRO A 119 11.61 -56.93 40.24
CA PRO A 119 12.26 -57.07 41.55
C PRO A 119 11.61 -56.13 42.59
N PRO A 120 11.72 -56.43 43.90
CA PRO A 120 11.10 -55.63 44.95
C PRO A 120 11.63 -54.20 44.98
N SER A 121 10.72 -53.25 45.18
CA SER A 121 10.98 -51.82 45.18
C SER A 121 12.01 -51.41 46.25
N PRO A 122 12.94 -50.47 45.95
CA PRO A 122 13.69 -49.79 46.99
C PRO A 122 12.74 -48.97 47.89
N PRO A 123 13.12 -48.68 49.15
CA PRO A 123 12.30 -47.85 50.05
C PRO A 123 12.10 -46.44 49.46
N PRO A 124 10.95 -45.79 49.74
CA PRO A 124 10.62 -44.51 49.14
C PRO A 124 11.63 -43.42 49.55
N PRO A 125 12.06 -42.54 48.62
CA PRO A 125 12.84 -41.38 48.98
C PRO A 125 12.01 -40.44 49.89
N CYS A 126 12.68 -39.72 50.79
CA CYS A 126 12.04 -38.73 51.64
C CYS A 126 11.24 -37.72 50.79
N PRO A 127 10.07 -37.25 51.28
CA PRO A 127 9.29 -36.24 50.56
C PRO A 127 10.16 -35.00 50.32
N PRO A 128 10.11 -34.39 49.12
CA PRO A 128 10.81 -33.14 48.87
C PRO A 128 10.29 -32.06 49.84
N PRO A 129 11.13 -31.08 50.24
CA PRO A 129 10.66 -29.95 51.01
C PRO A 129 9.52 -29.24 50.25
N PRO A 130 8.54 -28.66 50.96
CA PRO A 130 7.45 -27.94 50.31
C PRO A 130 8.01 -26.88 49.37
N PRO A 131 7.39 -26.64 48.20
CA PRO A 131 7.86 -25.62 47.27
C PRO A 131 7.96 -24.29 48.02
N ALA A 132 9.12 -23.64 47.91
CA ALA A 132 9.31 -22.32 48.48
C ALA A 132 8.19 -21.41 47.97
N CYS A 133 7.55 -20.66 48.87
CA CYS A 133 6.51 -19.71 48.48
C CYS A 133 7.03 -18.85 47.33
N PRO A 134 6.24 -18.62 46.26
CA PRO A 134 6.66 -17.69 45.21
C PRO A 134 7.02 -16.37 45.88
N PRO A 135 8.13 -15.72 45.48
CA PRO A 135 8.55 -14.46 46.08
C PRO A 135 7.38 -13.48 46.01
N SER A 136 7.11 -12.79 47.12
CA SER A 136 6.05 -11.78 47.17
C SER A 136 6.23 -10.79 46.02
N PRO A 137 5.16 -10.42 45.30
CA PRO A 137 5.26 -9.48 44.20
C PRO A 137 5.95 -8.19 44.69
N PRO A 138 6.81 -7.55 43.87
CA PRO A 138 7.47 -6.33 44.26
C PRO A 138 6.43 -5.28 44.68
N PRO A 139 6.70 -4.49 45.74
CA PRO A 139 5.73 -3.52 46.24
C PRO A 139 5.35 -2.53 45.15
N GLU A 140 4.06 -2.17 45.09
CA GLU A 140 3.58 -1.18 44.13
C GLU A 140 4.27 0.19 44.34
N PRO A 141 4.58 0.92 43.26
CA PRO A 141 5.20 2.24 43.37
C PRO A 141 4.30 3.22 44.11
N THR A 142 4.88 3.96 45.05
CA THR A 142 4.19 5.07 45.73
C THR A 142 4.12 6.30 44.82
N PRO A 143 3.24 7.27 45.08
CA PRO A 143 3.14 8.50 44.28
C PRO A 143 4.45 9.29 44.15
N TRP A 144 5.36 9.15 45.12
CA TRP A 144 6.64 9.87 45.20
C TRP A 144 7.77 9.21 44.42
N ASP A 145 7.59 7.97 43.97
CA ASP A 145 8.60 7.23 43.19
C ASP A 145 8.64 7.66 41.72
N PHE A 146 7.65 8.44 41.26
CA PHE A 146 7.54 8.95 39.90
C PHE A 146 8.19 10.34 39.78
N GLU A 147 8.91 10.57 38.68
CA GLU A 147 9.60 11.84 38.41
C GLU A 147 8.64 13.04 38.33
N ASN A 148 7.39 12.82 37.89
CA ASN A 148 6.34 13.83 37.89
C ASN A 148 4.92 13.24 37.82
N GLU A 149 3.93 14.12 38.03
CA GLU A 149 2.50 13.80 38.03
C GLU A 149 1.95 13.28 36.68
N LYS A 150 2.53 13.67 35.53
CA LYS A 150 2.09 13.14 34.22
C LYS A 150 2.44 11.65 34.13
N LEU A 151 3.70 11.29 34.39
CA LEU A 151 4.15 9.90 34.37
C LEU A 151 3.41 9.02 35.40
N ARG A 152 3.14 9.57 36.60
CA ARG A 152 2.32 8.89 37.62
C ARG A 152 0.91 8.54 37.13
N ARG A 153 0.29 9.38 36.29
CA ARG A 153 -1.04 9.13 35.70
C ARG A 153 -1.02 8.11 34.56
N LEU A 154 0.10 8.03 33.82
CA LEU A 154 0.25 7.05 32.74
C LEU A 154 0.56 5.63 33.25
N TYR A 155 1.19 5.50 34.43
CA TYR A 155 1.46 4.19 35.04
C TYR A 155 0.23 3.25 35.10
N PRO A 156 -0.93 3.63 35.71
CA PRO A 156 -2.09 2.74 35.76
C PRO A 156 -2.68 2.43 34.39
N VAL A 157 -2.56 3.34 33.40
CA VAL A 157 -2.97 3.10 32.00
C VAL A 157 -2.11 1.99 31.39
N ILE A 158 -0.78 2.06 31.55
CA ILE A 158 0.14 1.03 31.04
C ILE A 158 -0.09 -0.30 31.76
N GLN A 159 -0.32 -0.31 33.08
CA GLN A 159 -0.60 -1.55 33.81
C GLN A 159 -1.96 -2.16 33.44
N ALA A 160 -2.99 -1.35 33.18
CA ALA A 160 -4.27 -1.83 32.67
C ALA A 160 -4.13 -2.46 31.27
N PHE A 161 -3.41 -1.80 30.35
CA PHE A 161 -3.12 -2.38 29.03
C PHE A 161 -2.28 -3.65 29.12
N LYS A 162 -1.28 -3.70 30.01
CA LYS A 162 -0.50 -4.91 30.27
C LYS A 162 -1.37 -6.11 30.70
N GLN A 163 -2.51 -5.87 31.34
CA GLN A 163 -3.47 -6.91 31.71
C GLN A 163 -4.37 -7.37 30.54
N THR A 164 -4.48 -6.60 29.45
CA THR A 164 -5.20 -7.02 28.23
C THR A 164 -4.32 -7.79 27.25
N ILE A 165 -2.99 -7.73 27.39
CA ILE A 165 -2.05 -8.49 26.56
C ILE A 165 -2.20 -10.00 26.86
N THR A 166 -2.58 -10.76 25.84
CA THR A 166 -2.80 -12.21 25.91
C THR A 166 -1.57 -13.03 25.50
N SER A 167 -0.60 -12.40 24.83
CA SER A 167 0.68 -13.02 24.47
C SER A 167 1.77 -11.96 24.33
N ASP A 168 2.95 -12.27 24.86
CA ASP A 168 4.17 -11.46 24.76
C ASP A 168 5.36 -12.39 24.46
N PRO A 169 5.54 -12.82 23.20
CA PRO A 169 6.55 -13.81 22.84
C PRO A 169 8.00 -13.36 23.09
N MET A 170 8.23 -12.04 23.08
CA MET A 170 9.53 -11.42 23.32
C MET A 170 9.75 -11.02 24.79
N ASN A 171 8.78 -11.28 25.68
CA ASN A 171 8.82 -10.94 27.11
C ASN A 171 9.13 -9.45 27.37
N VAL A 172 8.63 -8.55 26.51
CA VAL A 172 8.88 -7.11 26.57
C VAL A 172 8.19 -6.48 27.77
N THR A 173 6.96 -6.91 28.07
CA THR A 173 6.13 -6.40 29.17
C THR A 173 6.72 -6.69 30.54
N ALA A 174 7.70 -7.61 30.65
CA ALA A 174 8.47 -7.81 31.88
C ALA A 174 9.27 -6.55 32.28
N THR A 175 9.62 -5.69 31.32
CA THR A 175 10.25 -4.38 31.60
C THR A 175 9.25 -3.35 32.14
N TRP A 176 7.95 -3.57 31.96
CA TRP A 176 6.90 -2.63 32.36
C TRP A 176 6.52 -2.81 33.85
N VAL A 177 7.48 -2.61 34.74
CA VAL A 177 7.34 -2.71 36.20
C VAL A 177 8.08 -1.57 36.89
N GLY A 178 7.44 -0.94 37.89
CA GLY A 178 8.03 0.15 38.68
C GLY A 178 7.72 1.56 38.13
N SER A 179 8.26 2.59 38.76
CA SER A 179 7.96 3.99 38.39
C SER A 179 8.76 4.52 37.19
N LYS A 180 9.79 3.79 36.74
CA LYS A 180 10.71 4.21 35.67
C LYS A 180 10.18 3.87 34.28
N ILE A 181 9.12 4.58 33.86
CA ILE A 181 8.53 4.43 32.53
C ILE A 181 9.54 4.83 31.44
N CYS A 182 10.14 6.02 31.57
CA CYS A 182 10.95 6.62 30.51
C CYS A 182 12.34 5.99 30.36
N ASP A 183 12.79 5.78 29.11
CA ASP A 183 14.17 5.39 28.83
C ASP A 183 15.15 6.56 29.01
N SER A 184 15.62 6.73 30.24
CA SER A 184 16.75 7.63 30.54
C SER A 184 18.06 6.98 30.09
N SER A 185 18.92 7.74 29.43
CA SER A 185 20.23 7.35 28.86
C SER A 185 21.31 6.93 29.87
N LYS A 186 20.92 6.38 31.02
CA LYS A 186 21.74 5.96 32.16
C LYS A 186 21.45 4.51 32.60
N GLY A 187 21.24 3.60 31.64
CA GLY A 187 21.40 2.15 31.82
C GLY A 187 20.54 1.50 32.91
N GLY A 188 19.33 2.01 33.16
CA GLY A 188 18.35 1.39 34.04
C GLY A 188 17.36 0.52 33.26
N SER A 189 16.58 -0.31 33.97
CA SER A 189 15.42 -1.01 33.42
C SER A 189 14.26 -0.04 33.22
N SER A 190 14.25 0.64 32.08
CA SER A 190 13.14 1.45 31.56
C SER A 190 12.07 0.57 30.90
N TYR A 191 10.87 1.13 30.65
CA TYR A 191 9.83 0.40 29.93
C TYR A 191 10.20 0.34 28.45
N LYS A 192 10.58 -0.84 27.95
CA LYS A 192 10.94 -1.00 26.53
C LYS A 192 9.73 -0.66 25.66
N GLY A 193 9.96 0.21 24.68
CA GLY A 193 8.93 0.76 23.77
C GLY A 193 8.28 2.07 24.22
N PHE A 194 8.65 2.64 25.37
CA PHE A 194 8.14 3.93 25.83
C PHE A 194 9.23 5.01 25.83
N TYR A 195 9.03 6.04 25.02
CA TYR A 195 9.98 7.13 24.83
C TYR A 195 9.39 8.45 25.32
N CYS A 196 10.17 9.19 26.11
CA CYS A 196 9.70 10.39 26.77
C CYS A 196 10.42 11.64 26.26
N ASP A 197 9.66 12.73 26.16
CA ASP A 197 10.15 14.06 25.82
C ASP A 197 9.25 15.12 26.48
N THR A 198 9.48 16.38 26.18
CA THR A 198 8.76 17.54 26.72
C THR A 198 7.87 18.15 25.64
N PRO A 199 6.56 18.35 25.88
CA PRO A 199 5.68 18.95 24.87
C PRO A 199 6.12 20.38 24.52
N PRO A 200 6.05 20.80 23.24
CA PRO A 200 6.61 22.07 22.79
C PRO A 200 5.92 23.30 23.41
N ASP A 201 4.63 23.19 23.73
CA ASP A 201 3.82 24.25 24.32
C ASP A 201 3.77 24.19 25.87
N ASP A 202 4.47 23.23 26.51
CA ASP A 202 4.56 23.14 27.97
C ASP A 202 5.66 24.06 28.52
N ALA A 203 5.26 25.22 29.06
CA ALA A 203 6.16 26.21 29.65
C ALA A 203 7.05 25.63 30.77
N ASN A 204 6.59 24.59 31.48
CA ASN A 204 7.36 23.94 32.54
C ASN A 204 8.29 22.83 32.01
N LYS A 205 8.21 22.50 30.72
CA LYS A 205 8.94 21.39 30.06
C LYS A 205 8.81 20.08 30.83
N THR A 206 7.58 19.73 31.22
CA THR A 206 7.33 18.54 32.03
C THR A 206 7.49 17.28 31.18
N LEU A 207 8.45 16.43 31.55
CA LEU A 207 8.70 15.15 30.88
C LEU A 207 7.44 14.26 30.89
N THR A 208 7.10 13.70 29.74
CA THR A 208 5.94 12.83 29.55
C THR A 208 6.25 11.78 28.48
N VAL A 209 5.43 10.73 28.36
CA VAL A 209 5.55 9.80 27.22
C VAL A 209 5.10 10.54 25.97
N ALA A 210 6.02 10.71 25.02
CA ALA A 210 5.82 11.43 23.76
C ALA A 210 5.75 10.47 22.56
N SER A 211 6.35 9.28 22.67
CA SER A 211 6.31 8.24 21.65
C SER A 211 6.17 6.86 22.30
N ILE A 212 5.39 6.01 21.64
CA ILE A 212 5.29 4.58 21.93
C ILE A 212 5.63 3.84 20.64
N ASP A 213 6.66 2.99 20.70
CA ASP A 213 7.10 2.15 19.57
C ASP A 213 7.16 0.69 20.05
N PHE A 214 6.22 -0.10 19.54
CA PHE A 214 6.05 -1.53 19.77
C PHE A 214 6.41 -2.36 18.52
N ASN A 215 7.11 -1.79 17.55
CA ASN A 215 7.39 -2.43 16.27
C ASN A 215 8.09 -3.78 16.45
N GLY A 216 7.51 -4.84 15.87
CA GLY A 216 8.03 -6.20 15.89
C GLY A 216 8.03 -6.89 17.26
N PHE A 217 7.30 -6.38 18.26
CA PHE A 217 7.21 -7.05 19.57
C PHE A 217 6.31 -8.30 19.57
N HIS A 218 5.47 -8.46 18.52
CA HIS A 218 4.51 -9.55 18.36
C HIS A 218 3.54 -9.70 19.55
N LEU A 219 3.19 -8.59 20.19
CA LEU A 219 2.21 -8.55 21.27
C LEU A 219 0.81 -8.87 20.74
N CYS A 220 0.08 -9.73 21.45
CA CYS A 220 -1.34 -9.96 21.21
C CYS A 220 -2.16 -9.17 22.23
N ALA A 221 -3.04 -8.26 21.79
CA ALA A 221 -4.03 -7.63 22.67
C ALA A 221 -5.35 -7.42 21.93
N PRO A 222 -6.52 -7.63 22.58
CA PRO A 222 -7.81 -7.63 21.88
C PRO A 222 -8.29 -6.23 21.45
N THR A 223 -7.71 -5.17 22.02
CA THR A 223 -8.06 -3.76 21.76
C THR A 223 -6.93 -2.82 22.22
N LEU A 224 -6.85 -1.63 21.61
CA LEU A 224 -6.06 -0.49 22.09
C LEU A 224 -6.90 0.58 22.82
N ALA A 225 -8.23 0.42 22.88
CA ALA A 225 -9.12 1.39 23.51
C ALA A 225 -8.92 1.47 25.03
N GLY A 226 -8.85 2.69 25.56
CA GLY A 226 -8.47 2.97 26.96
C GLY A 226 -6.96 2.91 27.20
N PHE A 227 -6.16 2.65 26.16
CA PHE A 227 -4.70 2.73 26.21
C PHE A 227 -4.20 3.93 25.42
N ILE A 228 -4.17 3.88 24.08
CA ILE A 228 -3.56 4.91 23.23
C ILE A 228 -4.23 6.29 23.40
N ASP A 229 -5.56 6.31 23.50
CA ASP A 229 -6.39 7.49 23.71
C ASP A 229 -6.20 8.16 25.08
N ALA A 230 -5.55 7.48 26.03
CA ALA A 230 -5.26 7.98 27.37
C ALA A 230 -3.88 8.66 27.53
N PHE A 231 -3.10 8.82 26.45
CA PHE A 231 -1.81 9.54 26.44
C PHE A 231 -1.95 10.95 25.83
N PRO A 232 -2.39 11.98 26.57
CA PRO A 232 -2.77 13.29 26.02
C PRO A 232 -1.63 14.11 25.38
N ASP A 233 -0.38 13.71 25.64
CA ASP A 233 0.84 14.35 25.11
C ASP A 233 1.54 13.47 24.05
N LEU A 234 0.92 12.37 23.59
CA LEU A 234 1.48 11.46 22.58
C LEU A 234 1.59 12.13 21.20
N ALA A 235 2.73 11.94 20.56
CA ALA A 235 3.01 12.43 19.21
C ALA A 235 3.22 11.31 18.18
N LEU A 236 3.76 10.15 18.60
CA LEU A 236 4.00 8.99 17.73
C LEU A 236 3.44 7.72 18.37
N PHE A 237 2.74 6.92 17.58
CA PHE A 237 2.40 5.54 17.91
C PHE A 237 2.80 4.62 16.76
N HIS A 238 3.81 3.78 16.98
CA HIS A 238 4.23 2.76 16.04
C HIS A 238 3.99 1.37 16.63
N ALA A 239 3.29 0.52 15.90
CA ALA A 239 2.86 -0.80 16.36
C ALA A 239 2.95 -1.87 15.25
N ASN A 240 3.84 -1.66 14.26
CA ASN A 240 4.06 -2.59 13.16
C ASN A 240 4.30 -4.03 13.64
N SER A 241 3.72 -5.01 12.93
CA SER A 241 3.99 -6.44 13.15
C SER A 241 3.66 -6.94 14.56
N ASN A 242 2.51 -6.51 15.09
CA ASN A 242 1.89 -7.06 16.29
C ASN A 242 0.63 -7.85 15.92
N ASN A 243 -0.10 -8.33 16.92
CA ASN A 243 -1.40 -8.96 16.77
C ASN A 243 -2.44 -8.21 17.63
N PHE A 244 -2.44 -6.88 17.49
CA PHE A 244 -3.48 -6.04 18.07
C PHE A 244 -4.74 -6.12 17.21
N SER A 245 -5.90 -6.26 17.86
CA SER A 245 -7.19 -6.40 17.19
C SER A 245 -8.22 -5.37 17.63
N GLY A 246 -9.44 -5.52 17.14
CA GLY A 246 -10.57 -4.65 17.46
C GLY A 246 -10.62 -3.40 16.57
N VAL A 247 -11.26 -2.35 17.09
CA VAL A 247 -11.43 -1.05 16.41
C VAL A 247 -10.55 -0.02 17.10
N LEU A 248 -9.98 0.92 16.34
CA LEU A 248 -9.20 2.02 16.89
C LEU A 248 -10.09 2.97 17.72
N PRO A 249 -9.68 3.42 18.92
CA PRO A 249 -10.44 4.37 19.72
C PRO A 249 -10.43 5.78 19.09
N ASP A 250 -11.19 6.69 19.71
CA ASP A 250 -11.20 8.11 19.33
C ASP A 250 -9.87 8.78 19.71
N LEU A 251 -9.07 9.14 18.69
CA LEU A 251 -7.79 9.81 18.84
C LEU A 251 -7.88 11.34 18.76
N THR A 252 -9.07 11.94 18.56
CA THR A 252 -9.23 13.39 18.33
C THR A 252 -8.74 14.28 19.49
N SER A 253 -8.56 13.71 20.68
CA SER A 253 -7.99 14.36 21.85
C SER A 253 -6.46 14.56 21.78
N LEU A 254 -5.76 13.85 20.88
CA LEU A 254 -4.30 13.80 20.81
C LEU A 254 -3.70 14.98 20.02
N ARG A 255 -3.58 16.13 20.70
CA ARG A 255 -3.21 17.44 20.11
C ARG A 255 -1.82 17.52 19.45
N TYR A 256 -0.93 16.57 19.76
CA TYR A 256 0.45 16.52 19.23
C TYR A 256 0.66 15.36 18.25
N PHE A 257 -0.37 14.56 17.96
CA PHE A 257 -0.25 13.36 17.15
C PHE A 257 0.19 13.68 15.72
N TYR A 258 1.27 13.04 15.30
CA TYR A 258 2.02 13.32 14.08
C TYR A 258 2.19 12.06 13.22
N GLU A 259 2.36 10.89 13.86
CA GLU A 259 2.55 9.60 13.16
C GLU A 259 1.72 8.49 13.79
N LEU A 260 1.02 7.75 12.94
CA LEU A 260 0.29 6.53 13.28
C LEU A 260 0.73 5.40 12.35
N ASP A 261 1.41 4.39 12.92
CA ASP A 261 1.70 3.13 12.23
C ASP A 261 1.04 1.97 12.99
N LEU A 262 0.02 1.38 12.36
CA LEU A 262 -0.71 0.20 12.82
C LEU A 262 -0.52 -0.98 11.87
N SER A 263 0.48 -0.93 11.00
CA SER A 263 0.63 -1.88 9.90
C SER A 263 0.87 -3.31 10.38
N ASN A 264 0.44 -4.30 9.58
CA ASN A 264 0.62 -5.72 9.88
C ASN A 264 0.09 -6.10 11.28
N ASN A 265 -1.23 -5.97 11.46
CA ASN A 265 -1.98 -6.26 12.69
C ASN A 265 -3.32 -6.97 12.36
N ALA A 266 -4.16 -7.17 13.37
CA ALA A 266 -5.48 -7.80 13.26
C ALA A 266 -6.64 -6.81 13.51
N PHE A 267 -6.44 -5.51 13.25
CA PHE A 267 -7.52 -4.52 13.36
C PHE A 267 -8.62 -4.78 12.35
N SER A 268 -9.86 -4.43 12.70
CA SER A 268 -11.02 -4.62 11.82
C SER A 268 -12.10 -3.57 12.04
N GLY A 269 -13.13 -3.59 11.20
CA GLY A 269 -14.22 -2.61 11.21
C GLY A 269 -13.99 -1.48 10.20
N ALA A 270 -14.71 -0.38 10.36
CA ALA A 270 -14.65 0.77 9.47
C ALA A 270 -13.30 1.52 9.55
N PHE A 271 -12.99 2.35 8.55
CA PHE A 271 -11.92 3.33 8.66
C PHE A 271 -12.11 4.19 9.93
N PRO A 272 -11.05 4.46 10.72
CA PRO A 272 -11.17 5.21 11.96
C PRO A 272 -11.48 6.69 11.72
N ALA A 273 -12.77 7.05 11.77
CA ALA A 273 -13.28 8.40 11.50
C ALA A 273 -12.78 9.50 12.48
N ALA A 274 -12.06 9.11 13.54
CA ALA A 274 -11.34 10.00 14.45
C ALA A 274 -9.97 10.48 13.92
N VAL A 275 -9.43 9.83 12.88
CA VAL A 275 -8.12 10.18 12.28
C VAL A 275 -8.17 11.42 11.37
N PRO A 276 -9.16 11.64 10.49
CA PRO A 276 -9.19 12.82 9.60
C PRO A 276 -9.19 14.19 10.31
N PRO A 277 -9.80 14.38 11.50
CA PRO A 277 -9.67 15.62 12.28
C PRO A 277 -8.26 15.92 12.79
N LEU A 278 -7.32 14.96 12.75
CA LEU A 278 -5.94 15.14 13.20
C LEU A 278 -5.13 15.92 12.16
N GLY A 279 -5.47 17.19 11.96
CA GLY A 279 -4.88 18.10 10.96
C GLY A 279 -3.38 18.46 11.15
N ARG A 280 -2.64 17.66 11.91
CA ARG A 280 -1.18 17.69 12.09
C ARG A 280 -0.50 16.38 11.68
N LEU A 281 -1.27 15.32 11.38
CA LEU A 281 -0.75 14.01 11.00
C LEU A 281 0.06 14.13 9.71
N ALA A 282 1.29 13.61 9.71
CA ALA A 282 2.15 13.51 8.53
C ALA A 282 2.30 12.07 8.03
N PHE A 283 2.16 11.08 8.90
CA PHE A 283 2.29 9.67 8.53
C PHE A 283 1.06 8.88 8.99
N LEU A 284 0.39 8.22 8.05
CA LEU A 284 -0.72 7.31 8.32
C LEU A 284 -0.49 5.97 7.62
N ASP A 285 -0.20 4.95 8.40
CA ASP A 285 -0.02 3.59 7.94
C ASP A 285 -0.98 2.62 8.63
N LEU A 286 -1.93 2.10 7.85
CA LEU A 286 -2.95 1.13 8.26
C LEU A 286 -2.84 -0.18 7.47
N ARG A 287 -1.75 -0.38 6.70
CA ARG A 287 -1.65 -1.49 5.73
C ARG A 287 -1.59 -2.88 6.39
N PHE A 288 -1.99 -3.92 5.65
CA PHE A 288 -2.06 -5.30 6.17
C PHE A 288 -2.89 -5.39 7.46
N ASN A 289 -4.19 -5.09 7.34
CA ASN A 289 -5.20 -5.22 8.40
C ASN A 289 -6.52 -5.75 7.81
N GLY A 290 -7.54 -5.89 8.66
CA GLY A 290 -8.91 -6.26 8.27
C GLY A 290 -9.90 -5.09 8.24
N PHE A 291 -9.44 -3.86 8.01
CA PHE A 291 -10.35 -2.71 7.87
C PHE A 291 -11.22 -2.85 6.60
N ALA A 292 -12.47 -2.40 6.65
CA ALA A 292 -13.45 -2.59 5.60
C ALA A 292 -14.40 -1.38 5.45
N GLY A 293 -15.15 -1.34 4.35
CA GLY A 293 -16.10 -0.26 4.07
C GLY A 293 -15.43 0.99 3.49
N GLU A 294 -16.17 2.09 3.42
CA GLU A 294 -15.68 3.32 2.76
C GLU A 294 -14.66 4.09 3.60
N VAL A 295 -13.66 4.64 2.91
CA VAL A 295 -12.72 5.61 3.49
C VAL A 295 -13.35 7.01 3.39
N PRO A 296 -13.50 7.76 4.49
CA PRO A 296 -14.09 9.10 4.47
C PRO A 296 -13.36 10.02 3.48
N PRO A 297 -14.06 10.77 2.61
CA PRO A 297 -13.39 11.54 1.56
C PRO A 297 -12.32 12.51 2.04
N SER A 298 -12.49 13.08 3.23
CA SER A 298 -11.51 13.95 3.87
C SER A 298 -10.12 13.32 4.04
N VAL A 299 -10.02 11.99 4.17
CA VAL A 299 -8.73 11.25 4.23
C VAL A 299 -7.88 11.49 3.00
N PHE A 300 -8.49 11.55 1.81
CA PHE A 300 -7.76 11.82 0.57
C PHE A 300 -7.36 13.29 0.40
N GLY A 301 -7.83 14.17 1.29
CA GLY A 301 -7.49 15.59 1.31
C GLY A 301 -6.63 16.03 2.51
N ILE A 302 -6.25 15.12 3.43
CA ILE A 302 -5.36 15.47 4.56
C ILE A 302 -3.94 15.76 4.05
N SER A 303 -3.25 16.70 4.67
CA SER A 303 -1.86 17.05 4.35
C SER A 303 -0.86 16.15 5.07
N VAL A 304 -0.94 14.84 4.81
CA VAL A 304 0.11 13.86 5.15
C VAL A 304 1.24 13.89 4.12
N GLU A 305 2.38 13.32 4.48
CA GLU A 305 3.53 12.98 3.62
C GLU A 305 3.33 11.58 3.01
N ALA A 306 2.88 10.61 3.82
CA ALA A 306 2.59 9.24 3.38
C ALA A 306 1.22 8.75 3.86
N LEU A 307 0.47 8.12 2.93
CA LEU A 307 -0.82 7.49 3.17
C LEU A 307 -0.79 6.03 2.68
N PHE A 308 -0.69 5.09 3.62
CA PHE A 308 -0.66 3.66 3.33
C PHE A 308 -1.93 2.96 3.85
N LEU A 309 -2.81 2.58 2.94
CA LEU A 309 -4.09 1.89 3.20
C LEU A 309 -4.15 0.49 2.58
N ASN A 310 -3.05 0.02 1.99
CA ASN A 310 -3.03 -1.18 1.18
C ASN A 310 -3.27 -2.48 1.95
N ASN A 311 -3.71 -3.54 1.26
CA ASN A 311 -3.96 -4.86 1.84
C ASN A 311 -4.96 -4.78 3.01
N ASN A 312 -6.14 -4.26 2.70
CA ASN A 312 -7.32 -4.19 3.55
C ASN A 312 -8.55 -4.62 2.71
N ALA A 313 -9.76 -4.40 3.20
CA ALA A 313 -11.02 -4.62 2.49
C ALA A 313 -11.80 -3.30 2.28
N PHE A 314 -11.10 -2.17 2.11
CA PHE A 314 -11.74 -0.88 1.86
C PHE A 314 -12.50 -0.88 0.53
N THR A 315 -13.64 -0.18 0.50
CA THR A 315 -14.57 -0.07 -0.62
C THR A 315 -14.87 1.39 -0.95
N GLY A 316 -15.73 1.62 -1.96
CA GLY A 316 -16.19 2.95 -2.34
C GLY A 316 -15.34 3.56 -3.46
N VAL A 317 -15.48 4.87 -3.69
CA VAL A 317 -14.83 5.58 -4.80
C VAL A 317 -13.77 6.56 -4.26
N ILE A 318 -12.64 6.67 -4.94
CA ILE A 318 -11.61 7.66 -4.61
C ILE A 318 -12.15 9.06 -5.01
N PRO A 319 -12.26 10.02 -4.07
CA PRO A 319 -13.11 11.20 -4.25
C PRO A 319 -12.44 12.33 -5.04
N GLU A 320 -12.98 12.61 -6.23
CA GLU A 320 -12.60 13.75 -7.10
C GLU A 320 -12.51 15.10 -6.35
N SER A 321 -13.41 15.34 -5.40
CA SER A 321 -13.54 16.61 -4.68
C SER A 321 -12.47 16.90 -3.62
N THR A 322 -11.74 15.88 -3.17
CA THR A 322 -10.81 15.98 -2.02
C THR A 322 -9.42 15.43 -2.35
N PHE A 323 -9.31 14.47 -3.28
CA PHE A 323 -8.02 13.98 -3.75
C PHE A 323 -7.10 15.13 -4.24
N GLY A 324 -7.67 16.10 -4.96
CA GLY A 324 -6.96 17.29 -5.42
C GLY A 324 -6.46 18.27 -4.36
N THR A 325 -6.77 18.06 -3.08
CA THR A 325 -6.17 18.85 -1.98
C THR A 325 -5.08 18.10 -1.23
N SER A 326 -4.83 16.83 -1.59
CA SER A 326 -3.71 16.05 -1.05
C SER A 326 -2.38 16.76 -1.26
N ARG A 327 -1.47 16.54 -0.31
CA ARG A 327 -0.05 16.96 -0.38
C ARG A 327 0.90 15.80 -0.09
N ALA A 328 0.38 14.57 -0.17
CA ALA A 328 1.16 13.36 0.06
C ALA A 328 2.18 13.14 -1.07
N GLU A 329 3.36 12.68 -0.67
CA GLU A 329 4.43 12.21 -1.53
C GLU A 329 4.21 10.74 -1.92
N TYR A 330 3.63 9.94 -1.01
CA TYR A 330 3.33 8.53 -1.20
C TYR A 330 1.85 8.23 -0.91
N ILE A 331 1.13 7.66 -1.90
CA ILE A 331 -0.26 7.21 -1.73
C ILE A 331 -0.37 5.74 -2.19
N VAL A 332 -0.58 4.81 -1.25
CA VAL A 332 -0.70 3.38 -1.55
C VAL A 332 -2.05 2.88 -1.06
N VAL A 333 -2.93 2.56 -2.02
CA VAL A 333 -4.29 2.02 -1.79
C VAL A 333 -4.47 0.63 -2.39
N ALA A 334 -3.38 0.02 -2.87
CA ALA A 334 -3.34 -1.28 -3.52
C ALA A 334 -3.95 -2.43 -2.69
N ASN A 335 -4.38 -3.51 -3.34
CA ASN A 335 -4.98 -4.69 -2.69
C ASN A 335 -6.17 -4.32 -1.79
N ASN A 336 -7.18 -3.67 -2.37
CA ASN A 336 -8.45 -3.29 -1.74
C ASN A 336 -9.60 -3.56 -2.73
N ARG A 337 -10.75 -2.91 -2.54
CA ARG A 337 -11.95 -2.98 -3.40
C ARG A 337 -12.44 -1.57 -3.75
N PHE A 338 -11.52 -0.64 -3.97
CA PHE A 338 -11.86 0.70 -4.46
C PHE A 338 -12.41 0.59 -5.89
N THR A 339 -13.44 1.38 -6.19
CA THR A 339 -14.22 1.34 -7.42
C THR A 339 -14.27 2.71 -8.09
N GLY A 340 -14.76 2.75 -9.34
CA GLY A 340 -14.94 3.99 -10.07
C GLY A 340 -13.64 4.53 -10.68
N PRO A 341 -13.66 5.75 -11.25
CA PRO A 341 -12.53 6.31 -11.98
C PRO A 341 -11.41 6.81 -11.06
N ILE A 342 -10.19 6.80 -11.59
CA ILE A 342 -9.08 7.58 -11.02
C ILE A 342 -9.45 9.07 -11.11
N PRO A 343 -9.37 9.84 -10.00
CA PRO A 343 -9.68 11.27 -9.99
C PRO A 343 -8.89 12.05 -11.04
N ARG A 344 -9.55 12.95 -11.76
CA ARG A 344 -8.85 13.90 -12.66
C ARG A 344 -8.04 14.89 -11.86
N THR A 345 -8.52 15.30 -10.69
CA THR A 345 -7.82 16.20 -9.76
C THR A 345 -6.47 15.69 -9.24
N ILE A 346 -6.02 14.49 -9.63
CA ILE A 346 -4.64 14.01 -9.38
C ILE A 346 -3.56 15.00 -9.81
N PHE A 347 -3.77 15.77 -10.89
CA PHE A 347 -2.80 16.81 -11.31
C PHE A 347 -2.58 17.92 -10.28
N ASN A 348 -3.51 18.16 -9.35
CA ASN A 348 -3.33 19.17 -8.30
C ASN A 348 -2.30 18.76 -7.23
N ALA A 349 -1.92 17.47 -7.18
CA ALA A 349 -0.85 16.96 -6.33
C ALA A 349 0.54 17.01 -7.02
N SER A 350 0.61 17.57 -8.23
CA SER A 350 1.85 17.82 -8.99
C SER A 350 2.87 18.61 -8.17
N GLY A 351 4.14 18.21 -8.23
CA GLY A 351 5.22 18.78 -7.42
C GLY A 351 5.23 18.37 -5.94
N THR A 352 4.28 17.53 -5.50
CA THR A 352 4.35 16.84 -4.20
C THR A 352 4.29 15.32 -4.32
N LEU A 353 3.45 14.77 -5.21
CA LEU A 353 3.23 13.33 -5.36
C LEU A 353 4.39 12.67 -6.14
N SER A 354 5.13 11.77 -5.48
CA SER A 354 6.19 10.98 -6.08
C SER A 354 5.68 9.58 -6.49
N GLU A 355 4.93 8.90 -5.61
CA GLU A 355 4.49 7.52 -5.85
C GLU A 355 2.99 7.36 -5.62
N ILE A 356 2.31 6.69 -6.55
CA ILE A 356 0.91 6.28 -6.37
C ILE A 356 0.62 4.87 -6.86
N LEU A 357 0.07 4.06 -5.96
CA LEU A 357 -0.16 2.63 -6.17
C LEU A 357 -1.64 2.26 -5.94
N PHE A 358 -2.34 2.03 -7.03
CA PHE A 358 -3.73 1.59 -7.13
C PHE A 358 -3.89 0.09 -7.43
N LEU A 359 -2.78 -0.65 -7.60
CA LEU A 359 -2.73 -2.07 -7.99
C LEU A 359 -3.76 -2.96 -7.28
N ASN A 360 -4.40 -3.89 -7.99
CA ASN A 360 -5.34 -4.87 -7.43
C ASN A 360 -6.51 -4.19 -6.68
N ASN A 361 -7.36 -3.51 -7.45
CA ASN A 361 -8.62 -2.89 -7.02
C ASN A 361 -9.67 -3.10 -8.12
N ASP A 362 -10.88 -2.56 -7.91
CA ASP A 362 -12.01 -2.61 -8.85
C ASP A 362 -12.17 -1.25 -9.59
N LEU A 363 -11.09 -0.46 -9.75
CA LEU A 363 -11.14 0.85 -10.40
C LEU A 363 -11.48 0.69 -11.88
N SER A 364 -12.32 1.57 -12.41
CA SER A 364 -12.90 1.42 -13.74
C SER A 364 -13.10 2.76 -14.46
N GLY A 365 -13.44 2.71 -15.75
CA GLY A 365 -13.54 3.91 -16.58
C GLY A 365 -12.22 4.21 -17.30
N CYS A 366 -12.03 5.46 -17.71
CA CYS A 366 -10.93 5.86 -18.60
C CYS A 366 -9.72 6.35 -17.80
N LEU A 367 -8.51 6.11 -18.30
CA LEU A 367 -7.31 6.81 -17.81
C LEU A 367 -7.49 8.33 -18.02
N PRO A 368 -7.44 9.16 -16.96
CA PRO A 368 -7.52 10.61 -17.11
C PRO A 368 -6.26 11.15 -17.79
N TYR A 369 -6.45 12.12 -18.69
CA TYR A 369 -5.38 12.83 -19.39
C TYR A 369 -4.47 13.57 -18.41
N GLU A 370 -5.06 14.01 -17.31
CA GLU A 370 -4.51 14.82 -16.25
C GLU A 370 -3.37 14.12 -15.48
N ILE A 371 -3.23 12.78 -15.53
CA ILE A 371 -2.06 12.07 -14.97
C ILE A 371 -0.76 12.55 -15.61
N GLY A 372 -0.75 12.78 -16.93
CA GLY A 372 0.43 13.27 -17.66
C GLY A 372 0.83 14.72 -17.33
N LEU A 373 0.18 15.36 -16.37
CA LEU A 373 0.49 16.70 -15.84
C LEU A 373 1.07 16.65 -14.41
N VAL A 374 1.25 15.46 -13.83
CA VAL A 374 1.83 15.29 -12.48
C VAL A 374 3.36 15.34 -12.58
N GLU A 375 3.94 16.50 -12.31
CA GLU A 375 5.39 16.70 -12.25
C GLU A 375 5.95 16.04 -10.98
N GLY A 376 7.13 15.40 -11.10
CA GLY A 376 7.79 14.67 -10.01
C GLY A 376 7.32 13.23 -9.78
N LEU A 377 6.30 12.75 -10.52
CA LEU A 377 5.80 11.38 -10.39
C LEU A 377 6.84 10.36 -10.89
N THR A 378 7.35 9.53 -9.98
CA THR A 378 8.36 8.48 -10.25
C THR A 378 7.74 7.09 -10.42
N VAL A 379 6.72 6.75 -9.64
CA VAL A 379 6.04 5.44 -9.71
C VAL A 379 4.53 5.62 -9.86
N PHE A 380 3.96 5.00 -10.90
CA PHE A 380 2.52 4.88 -11.09
C PHE A 380 2.15 3.42 -11.38
N ASP A 381 1.45 2.78 -10.44
CA ASP A 381 0.89 1.44 -10.64
C ASP A 381 -0.64 1.50 -10.56
N ALA A 382 -1.30 1.16 -11.66
CA ALA A 382 -2.75 0.92 -11.71
C ALA A 382 -3.08 -0.44 -12.31
N GLY A 383 -2.18 -1.42 -12.19
CA GLY A 383 -2.39 -2.77 -12.69
C GLY A 383 -3.51 -3.52 -11.96
N GLY A 384 -4.02 -4.60 -12.54
CA GLY A 384 -5.03 -5.45 -11.88
C GLY A 384 -6.30 -4.67 -11.51
N ASN A 385 -6.91 -4.00 -12.49
CA ASN A 385 -8.12 -3.18 -12.34
C ASN A 385 -9.04 -3.35 -13.56
N GLU A 386 -10.18 -2.64 -13.59
CA GLU A 386 -11.14 -2.61 -14.71
C GLU A 386 -11.00 -1.35 -15.60
N ILE A 387 -9.81 -0.73 -15.62
CA ILE A 387 -9.57 0.50 -16.37
C ILE A 387 -9.56 0.17 -17.87
N ARG A 388 -10.26 1.00 -18.67
CA ARG A 388 -10.44 0.81 -20.11
C ARG A 388 -10.02 2.06 -20.89
N GLY A 389 -9.93 1.93 -22.21
CA GLY A 389 -9.61 3.05 -23.09
C GLY A 389 -8.18 3.03 -23.64
N PRO A 390 -7.84 3.99 -24.51
CA PRO A 390 -6.47 4.24 -24.93
C PRO A 390 -5.66 4.92 -23.83
N ILE A 391 -4.34 4.73 -23.84
CA ILE A 391 -3.43 5.56 -23.03
C ILE A 391 -3.40 6.97 -23.63
N PRO A 392 -3.70 8.04 -22.85
CA PRO A 392 -3.62 9.42 -23.33
C PRO A 392 -2.20 9.81 -23.77
N LEU A 393 -2.05 10.64 -24.81
CA LEU A 393 -0.72 11.05 -25.28
C LEU A 393 0.05 11.93 -24.27
N SER A 394 -0.63 12.52 -23.30
CA SER A 394 -0.02 13.23 -22.17
C SER A 394 0.87 12.34 -21.29
N PHE A 395 0.71 11.02 -21.31
CA PHE A 395 1.60 10.11 -20.58
C PHE A 395 3.06 10.21 -21.07
N GLY A 396 3.31 10.70 -22.29
CA GLY A 396 4.65 11.05 -22.76
C GLY A 396 5.31 12.24 -22.05
N CYS A 397 4.57 12.97 -21.19
CA CYS A 397 5.06 14.13 -20.43
C CYS A 397 5.46 13.81 -18.98
N LEU A 398 5.34 12.54 -18.56
CA LEU A 398 5.79 12.05 -17.25
C LEU A 398 7.33 11.98 -17.20
N ALA A 399 8.01 13.12 -17.22
CA ALA A 399 9.46 13.20 -17.40
C ALA A 399 10.28 12.43 -16.34
N ASP A 400 9.77 12.38 -15.11
CA ASP A 400 10.41 11.74 -13.96
C ASP A 400 10.01 10.28 -13.72
N VAL A 401 9.08 9.71 -14.51
CA VAL A 401 8.59 8.35 -14.24
C VAL A 401 9.68 7.32 -14.48
N GLU A 402 9.88 6.44 -13.50
CA GLU A 402 10.85 5.36 -13.50
C GLU A 402 10.15 4.01 -13.70
N GLU A 403 8.98 3.84 -13.07
CA GLU A 403 8.11 2.66 -13.20
C GLU A 403 6.64 3.05 -13.51
N LEU A 404 6.11 2.49 -14.60
CA LEU A 404 4.72 2.62 -15.00
C LEU A 404 4.10 1.25 -15.23
N ASN A 405 3.18 0.83 -14.35
CA ASN A 405 2.46 -0.42 -14.47
C ASN A 405 0.96 -0.18 -14.74
N LEU A 406 0.49 -0.66 -15.88
CA LEU A 406 -0.90 -0.64 -16.32
C LEU A 406 -1.41 -2.05 -16.67
N ALA A 407 -0.67 -3.10 -16.29
CA ALA A 407 -0.95 -4.47 -16.69
C ALA A 407 -2.25 -5.04 -16.09
N ARG A 408 -2.84 -6.07 -16.70
CA ARG A 408 -4.10 -6.71 -16.24
C ARG A 408 -5.23 -5.68 -16.11
N ASN A 409 -5.58 -5.06 -17.24
CA ASN A 409 -6.64 -4.07 -17.39
C ASN A 409 -7.40 -4.31 -18.72
N GLN A 410 -8.32 -3.41 -19.07
CA GLN A 410 -9.10 -3.42 -20.32
C GLN A 410 -8.64 -2.30 -21.29
N LEU A 411 -7.37 -1.85 -21.19
CA LEU A 411 -6.82 -0.82 -22.06
C LEU A 411 -6.64 -1.35 -23.48
N TYR A 412 -6.82 -0.48 -24.48
CA TYR A 412 -6.83 -0.88 -25.89
C TYR A 412 -6.27 0.21 -26.81
N GLY A 413 -6.20 -0.09 -28.11
CA GLY A 413 -5.72 0.88 -29.10
C GLY A 413 -4.22 0.72 -29.44
N HIS A 414 -3.64 1.82 -29.93
CA HIS A 414 -2.20 1.95 -30.17
C HIS A 414 -1.49 2.30 -28.86
N VAL A 415 -0.36 1.65 -28.54
CA VAL A 415 0.53 2.15 -27.48
C VAL A 415 1.21 3.44 -27.96
N PRO A 416 1.10 4.58 -27.23
CA PRO A 416 1.69 5.84 -27.65
C PRO A 416 3.22 5.76 -27.74
N ASP A 417 3.80 6.01 -28.92
CA ASP A 417 5.26 5.99 -29.08
C ASP A 417 5.96 7.11 -28.27
N VAL A 418 5.21 8.19 -27.96
CA VAL A 418 5.63 9.27 -27.06
C VAL A 418 5.79 8.82 -25.60
N LEU A 419 5.08 7.78 -25.16
CA LEU A 419 5.31 7.18 -23.85
C LEU A 419 6.62 6.39 -23.85
N CYS A 420 6.86 5.59 -24.88
CA CYS A 420 8.09 4.81 -25.01
C CYS A 420 9.34 5.67 -25.24
N LEU A 421 9.19 6.90 -25.75
CA LEU A 421 10.27 7.89 -25.83
C LEU A 421 10.83 8.29 -24.45
N LEU A 422 10.05 8.19 -23.36
CA LEU A 422 10.51 8.52 -22.01
C LEU A 422 11.66 7.65 -21.51
N ALA A 423 11.82 6.42 -22.00
CA ALA A 423 12.97 5.57 -21.68
C ALA A 423 14.30 6.08 -22.32
N LYS A 424 14.21 7.05 -23.22
CA LYS A 424 15.35 7.71 -23.87
C LYS A 424 15.51 9.18 -23.48
N THR A 425 14.41 9.89 -23.21
CA THR A 425 14.41 11.33 -22.89
C THR A 425 14.15 11.64 -21.42
N GLY A 426 13.64 10.69 -20.64
CA GLY A 426 13.36 10.79 -19.21
C GLY A 426 14.01 9.64 -18.43
N LYS A 427 13.33 9.13 -17.41
CA LYS A 427 13.87 8.12 -16.48
C LYS A 427 13.25 6.71 -16.58
N LEU A 428 12.34 6.47 -17.53
CA LEU A 428 11.53 5.24 -17.56
C LEU A 428 12.39 3.97 -17.72
N THR A 429 12.39 3.12 -16.69
CA THR A 429 13.14 1.85 -16.65
C THR A 429 12.26 0.61 -16.72
N ASN A 430 11.00 0.71 -16.29
CA ASN A 430 10.03 -0.39 -16.26
C ASN A 430 8.66 0.07 -16.75
N LEU A 431 8.15 -0.56 -17.82
CA LEU A 431 6.84 -0.27 -18.40
C LEU A 431 6.06 -1.57 -18.61
N SER A 432 5.05 -1.82 -17.78
CA SER A 432 4.23 -3.03 -17.87
C SER A 432 2.85 -2.73 -18.45
N LEU A 433 2.61 -3.18 -19.69
CA LEU A 433 1.34 -3.07 -20.41
C LEU A 433 0.70 -4.45 -20.66
N SER A 434 1.18 -5.49 -19.99
CA SER A 434 0.76 -6.87 -20.25
C SER A 434 -0.69 -7.14 -19.85
N ASP A 435 -1.30 -8.18 -20.42
CA ASP A 435 -2.67 -8.59 -20.12
C ASP A 435 -3.71 -7.46 -20.33
N ASN A 436 -3.62 -6.78 -21.47
CA ASN A 436 -4.53 -5.72 -21.97
C ASN A 436 -5.01 -6.08 -23.39
N TYR A 437 -5.57 -5.13 -24.15
CA TYR A 437 -6.08 -5.32 -25.51
C TYR A 437 -5.42 -4.40 -26.54
N PHE A 438 -4.20 -3.91 -26.31
CA PHE A 438 -3.46 -3.11 -27.29
C PHE A 438 -3.25 -3.91 -28.58
N HIS A 439 -3.47 -3.27 -29.74
CA HIS A 439 -3.39 -3.95 -31.04
C HIS A 439 -2.15 -3.60 -31.86
N SER A 440 -1.37 -2.59 -31.43
CA SER A 440 -0.11 -2.20 -32.08
C SER A 440 0.77 -1.33 -31.18
N VAL A 441 2.05 -1.28 -31.53
CA VAL A 441 3.10 -0.50 -30.86
C VAL A 441 3.88 0.32 -31.89
N GLY A 442 4.42 1.47 -31.48
CA GLY A 442 5.29 2.30 -32.31
C GLY A 442 6.74 1.80 -32.40
N TYR A 443 7.60 2.60 -33.04
CA TYR A 443 9.00 2.25 -33.28
C TYR A 443 9.81 2.23 -31.98
N HIS A 444 9.68 3.24 -31.13
CA HIS A 444 10.36 3.30 -29.84
C HIS A 444 9.82 2.24 -28.89
N CYS A 445 8.53 1.97 -28.90
CA CYS A 445 7.96 0.86 -28.12
C CYS A 445 8.51 -0.51 -28.56
N MET A 446 8.69 -0.76 -29.86
CA MET A 446 9.33 -1.99 -30.36
C MET A 446 10.77 -2.15 -29.85
N GLU A 447 11.51 -1.05 -29.70
CA GLU A 447 12.86 -1.04 -29.11
C GLU A 447 12.81 -1.46 -27.63
N LEU A 448 11.85 -0.92 -26.85
CA LEU A 448 11.68 -1.27 -25.43
C LEU A 448 11.22 -2.71 -25.18
N VAL A 449 10.41 -3.30 -26.07
CA VAL A 449 10.06 -4.73 -25.96
C VAL A 449 11.30 -5.61 -26.17
N ARG A 450 12.22 -5.21 -27.07
CA ARG A 450 13.47 -5.95 -27.33
C ARG A 450 14.45 -5.83 -26.17
N SER A 451 14.52 -4.66 -25.51
CA SER A 451 15.36 -4.46 -24.31
C SER A 451 14.75 -4.99 -23.02
N ARG A 452 13.50 -5.49 -23.05
CA ARG A 452 12.70 -5.94 -21.90
C ARG A 452 12.32 -4.84 -20.90
N VAL A 453 12.40 -3.57 -21.30
CA VAL A 453 11.84 -2.44 -20.56
C VAL A 453 10.32 -2.42 -20.66
N LEU A 454 9.76 -2.82 -21.82
CA LEU A 454 8.31 -2.85 -22.06
C LEU A 454 7.79 -4.29 -22.17
N ASP A 455 6.86 -4.68 -21.28
CA ASP A 455 6.09 -5.93 -21.40
C ASP A 455 4.74 -5.69 -22.08
N VAL A 456 4.52 -6.37 -23.21
CA VAL A 456 3.24 -6.38 -23.98
C VAL A 456 2.67 -7.79 -24.15
N ARG A 457 3.06 -8.77 -23.34
CA ARG A 457 2.45 -10.11 -23.35
C ARG A 457 0.94 -10.03 -23.09
N ARG A 458 0.17 -11.01 -23.57
CA ARG A 458 -1.29 -11.09 -23.45
C ARG A 458 -2.01 -9.81 -23.92
N ASN A 459 -1.59 -9.27 -25.06
CA ASN A 459 -2.28 -8.22 -25.80
C ASN A 459 -2.83 -8.74 -27.14
N CYS A 460 -3.27 -7.84 -28.02
CA CYS A 460 -3.82 -8.14 -29.35
C CYS A 460 -2.87 -7.72 -30.48
N ILE A 461 -1.56 -7.65 -30.23
CA ILE A 461 -0.56 -7.10 -31.16
C ILE A 461 -0.16 -8.17 -32.18
N LEU A 462 -0.53 -7.97 -33.45
CA LEU A 462 -0.19 -8.91 -34.51
C LEU A 462 1.32 -9.06 -34.69
N GLY A 463 1.78 -10.31 -34.81
CA GLY A 463 3.19 -10.65 -35.02
C GLY A 463 4.08 -10.70 -33.76
N PHE A 464 3.55 -10.36 -32.58
CA PHE A 464 4.28 -10.49 -31.32
C PHE A 464 4.07 -11.87 -30.67
N PRO A 465 5.05 -12.37 -29.88
CA PRO A 465 4.88 -13.60 -29.13
C PRO A 465 3.94 -13.41 -27.91
N GLY A 466 3.36 -14.51 -27.44
CA GLY A 466 2.62 -14.57 -26.18
C GLY A 466 1.37 -13.68 -26.12
N GLN A 467 0.69 -13.47 -27.24
CA GLN A 467 -0.51 -12.62 -27.35
C GLN A 467 -1.81 -13.41 -27.05
N ARG A 468 -2.92 -12.69 -26.86
CA ARG A 468 -4.26 -13.27 -26.69
C ARG A 468 -4.71 -14.03 -27.95
N PRO A 469 -5.62 -15.02 -27.83
CA PRO A 469 -6.27 -15.64 -28.98
C PRO A 469 -6.96 -14.60 -29.89
N HIS A 470 -6.79 -14.75 -31.20
CA HIS A 470 -7.38 -13.80 -32.18
C HIS A 470 -8.91 -13.64 -32.03
N ILE A 471 -9.62 -14.69 -31.63
CA ILE A 471 -11.07 -14.64 -31.39
C ILE A 471 -11.44 -13.77 -30.20
N GLU A 472 -10.64 -13.78 -29.13
CA GLU A 472 -10.85 -12.96 -27.93
C GLU A 472 -10.67 -11.48 -28.26
N CYS A 473 -9.61 -11.15 -29.01
CA CYS A 473 -9.38 -9.81 -29.55
C CYS A 473 -10.51 -9.36 -30.49
N ALA A 474 -10.95 -10.22 -31.42
CA ALA A 474 -12.03 -9.88 -32.34
C ALA A 474 -13.36 -9.64 -31.60
N MET A 475 -13.67 -10.43 -30.57
CA MET A 475 -14.85 -10.23 -29.73
C MET A 475 -14.76 -8.95 -28.90
N PHE A 476 -13.59 -8.59 -28.37
CA PHE A 476 -13.39 -7.34 -27.65
C PHE A 476 -13.65 -6.11 -28.54
N TYR A 477 -13.07 -6.09 -29.75
CA TYR A 477 -13.23 -4.98 -30.69
C TYR A 477 -14.59 -4.93 -31.40
N ALA A 478 -15.41 -5.99 -31.31
CA ALA A 478 -16.77 -6.00 -31.84
C ALA A 478 -17.81 -5.30 -30.94
N ASP A 479 -17.44 -4.95 -29.70
CA ASP A 479 -18.34 -4.34 -28.71
C ASP A 479 -18.27 -2.79 -28.74
N PRO A 480 -19.29 -2.09 -29.27
CA PRO A 480 -19.26 -0.64 -29.35
C PRO A 480 -19.42 0.06 -27.99
N THR A 481 -19.82 -0.64 -26.92
CA THR A 481 -20.22 0.00 -25.65
C THR A 481 -19.07 0.44 -24.76
N LYS A 482 -17.81 0.08 -25.09
CA LYS A 482 -16.64 0.22 -24.20
C LYS A 482 -15.73 1.42 -24.49
N HIS A 483 -16.17 2.36 -25.32
CA HIS A 483 -15.28 3.37 -25.90
C HIS A 483 -15.05 4.60 -25.01
N CYS A 484 -13.79 4.77 -24.57
CA CYS A 484 -13.27 6.01 -24.01
C CYS A 484 -12.88 7.01 -25.11
N PRO A 485 -12.99 8.33 -24.86
CA PRO A 485 -12.54 9.35 -25.80
C PRO A 485 -11.01 9.31 -25.95
N PHE A 486 -10.52 9.35 -27.19
CA PHE A 486 -9.10 9.55 -27.46
C PHE A 486 -8.77 11.04 -27.49
N ILE A 487 -7.79 11.46 -26.69
CA ILE A 487 -7.31 12.84 -26.62
C ILE A 487 -5.92 12.92 -27.27
N PRO A 488 -5.80 13.46 -28.50
CA PRO A 488 -4.54 13.49 -29.26
C PRO A 488 -3.62 14.67 -28.86
N HIS A 489 -3.91 15.38 -27.77
CA HIS A 489 -3.12 16.51 -27.31
C HIS A 489 -1.90 16.02 -26.50
N ILE A 490 -0.77 16.72 -26.63
CA ILE A 490 0.43 16.54 -25.83
C ILE A 490 0.71 17.90 -25.16
N PRO A 491 0.75 17.99 -23.82
CA PRO A 491 0.86 19.26 -23.10
C PRO A 491 2.30 19.76 -22.91
N CYS A 492 3.31 18.98 -23.27
CA CYS A 492 4.73 19.30 -23.09
C CYS A 492 5.51 19.33 -24.42
N ASP A 493 6.63 20.06 -24.42
CA ASP A 493 7.59 20.07 -25.54
C ASP A 493 8.46 18.80 -25.51
N LEU A 494 8.17 17.85 -26.39
CA LEU A 494 8.91 16.59 -26.52
C LEU A 494 10.15 16.75 -27.44
N PRO A 495 11.39 16.57 -26.94
CA PRO A 495 12.60 16.76 -27.74
C PRO A 495 12.66 15.82 -28.95
N GLY A 496 12.61 16.40 -30.15
CA GLY A 496 12.68 15.65 -31.42
C GLY A 496 11.34 15.14 -31.95
N PHE A 497 10.25 15.26 -31.19
CA PHE A 497 8.91 14.94 -31.67
C PHE A 497 8.31 16.16 -32.39
N LYS A 498 8.01 16.03 -33.68
CA LYS A 498 7.21 17.01 -34.43
C LYS A 498 5.82 16.41 -34.66
N PRO A 499 4.75 16.91 -34.02
CA PRO A 499 3.41 16.41 -34.29
C PRO A 499 3.06 16.66 -35.76
N HIS A 500 2.36 15.70 -36.39
CA HIS A 500 1.71 15.97 -37.66
C HIS A 500 0.65 17.04 -37.45
N ALA A 501 0.81 18.18 -38.12
CA ALA A 501 -0.02 19.36 -37.88
C ALA A 501 -1.44 19.19 -38.43
N THR A 502 -2.44 19.02 -37.55
CA THR A 502 -3.86 19.22 -37.88
C THR A 502 -4.68 19.69 -36.67
N ALA A 503 -5.60 20.62 -36.96
CA ALA A 503 -6.77 21.02 -36.16
C ALA A 503 -6.54 21.51 -34.72
N ALA A 504 -6.42 22.83 -34.58
CA ALA A 504 -6.71 23.49 -33.31
C ALA A 504 -8.17 23.23 -32.89
N LEU A 505 -8.40 22.96 -31.61
CA LEU A 505 -9.75 22.90 -31.03
C LEU A 505 -10.39 24.29 -31.09
N PRO A 506 -11.71 24.39 -31.36
CA PRO A 506 -12.42 25.66 -31.28
C PRO A 506 -12.42 26.18 -29.84
N ALA A 507 -12.11 27.46 -29.65
CA ALA A 507 -12.20 28.11 -28.35
C ALA A 507 -13.67 28.20 -27.91
N GLY A 508 -14.05 27.42 -26.91
CA GLY A 508 -15.35 27.52 -26.26
C GLY A 508 -15.40 28.76 -25.35
N GLU A 509 -16.39 29.62 -25.57
CA GLU A 509 -16.59 30.84 -24.79
C GLU A 509 -16.93 30.55 -23.32
N SER A 510 -16.49 31.46 -22.45
CA SER A 510 -16.73 31.43 -21.01
C SER A 510 -18.22 31.53 -20.65
N ALA A 511 -18.87 30.40 -20.39
CA ALA A 511 -20.23 30.37 -19.87
C ALA A 511 -20.27 30.79 -18.39
N VAL A 512 -20.54 32.08 -18.15
CA VAL A 512 -20.84 32.61 -16.81
C VAL A 512 -22.22 32.12 -16.38
N HIS A 513 -22.30 31.31 -15.33
CA HIS A 513 -23.57 30.93 -14.71
C HIS A 513 -24.22 32.13 -14.00
N GLY A 514 -25.22 32.73 -14.65
CA GLY A 514 -26.17 33.65 -14.02
C GLY A 514 -27.52 32.94 -13.80
N TYR A 515 -28.06 33.03 -12.58
CA TYR A 515 -29.44 32.61 -12.30
C TYR A 515 -30.44 33.53 -13.01
N GLY A 516 -31.49 32.93 -13.58
CA GLY A 516 -32.63 33.64 -14.16
C GLY A 516 -33.82 32.71 -14.33
N GLU A 517 -34.90 32.98 -13.61
CA GLU A 517 -36.20 32.33 -13.80
C GLU A 517 -36.81 32.86 -15.11
N ASP A 518 -37.12 31.98 -16.07
CA ASP A 518 -38.51 31.81 -16.52
C ASP A 518 -38.64 30.66 -17.53
N GLY A 519 -39.79 29.97 -17.49
CA GLY A 519 -40.04 28.82 -18.36
C GLY A 519 -40.75 29.20 -19.66
N SER A 520 -40.11 29.04 -20.82
CA SER A 520 -40.82 28.85 -22.09
C SER A 520 -40.00 28.08 -23.13
N VAL A 521 -40.67 27.16 -23.83
CA VAL A 521 -40.07 26.25 -24.83
C VAL A 521 -40.09 26.90 -26.20
N ALA A 522 -38.96 26.88 -26.91
CA ALA A 522 -38.89 27.24 -28.33
C ALA A 522 -38.03 26.24 -29.13
N LEU A 523 -38.63 25.63 -30.16
CA LEU A 523 -37.94 24.75 -31.12
C LEU A 523 -37.09 25.58 -32.10
N GLY A 524 -35.78 25.29 -32.19
CA GLY A 524 -34.82 25.99 -33.04
C GLY A 524 -33.90 25.04 -33.84
N LYS A 525 -34.10 25.03 -35.16
CA LYS A 525 -33.45 24.21 -36.21
C LYS A 525 -31.92 23.98 -36.13
N LEU A 526 -31.49 22.82 -36.65
CA LEU A 526 -30.10 22.56 -37.06
C LEU A 526 -29.61 23.53 -38.16
N PRO A 527 -28.32 23.89 -38.18
CA PRO A 527 -27.60 24.29 -39.38
C PRO A 527 -26.93 23.10 -40.07
N THR A 528 -26.92 23.12 -41.40
CA THR A 528 -26.26 22.15 -42.28
C THR A 528 -24.77 22.45 -42.49
N SER A 529 -24.03 21.44 -42.93
CA SER A 529 -22.64 21.49 -43.38
C SER A 529 -22.32 22.60 -44.39
N GLY A 530 -21.12 23.18 -44.27
CA GLY A 530 -20.42 23.97 -45.28
C GLY A 530 -18.92 23.75 -45.12
#